data_AF-J4TFZ8-F1
#
_entry.id   AF-J4TFZ8-F1
#
_cell.length_a   1.000
_cell.length_b   1.000
_cell.length_c   1.000
_cell.angle_alpha   90.00
_cell.angle_beta   90.00
_cell.angle_gamma   90.00
#
_symmetry.space_group_name_H-M   'P 1'
#
loop_
_entity.id
_entity.type
_entity.pdbx_description
1 polymer ?
#
loop_
_entity_poly.entity_id
_entity_poly.type
_entity_poly.pdbx_seq_one_letter_code
_entity_poly.pdbx_strand_id
1 'polypeptide(L)'
;MRRNNDVNLLAVILGSVVGTLIGLVVGLMIAPKSGNDLRNELVSTGKDLMKKAKSKKDDLFDALDDEIEEIGDFASDILDEE
;
A
#
# COMPACT_ATOMS: atom_id res chain seq x y z
N MET A 1 32.61 11.77 8.16
CA MET A 1 31.60 12.19 7.16
C MET A 1 30.24 11.84 7.73
N ARG A 2 29.50 12.84 8.23
CA ARG A 2 28.13 12.67 8.76
C ARG A 2 27.20 12.40 7.57
N ARG A 3 26.58 11.22 7.54
CA ARG A 3 25.48 10.91 6.62
C ARG A 3 24.18 11.31 7.29
N ASN A 4 23.64 12.39 6.79
CA ASN A 4 22.29 12.91 6.96
C ASN A 4 21.29 11.95 6.29
N ASN A 5 20.72 11.03 7.06
CA ASN A 5 19.67 10.11 6.61
C ASN A 5 18.32 10.51 7.23
N ASP A 6 17.88 11.74 6.94
CA ASP A 6 16.49 12.14 7.15
C ASP A 6 15.67 11.48 6.04
N VAL A 7 15.37 10.19 6.19
CA VAL A 7 14.36 9.54 5.34
C VAL A 7 13.04 10.17 5.70
N ASN A 8 12.74 11.27 5.03
CA ASN A 8 11.49 11.99 5.18
C ASN A 8 10.37 10.97 4.93
N LEU A 9 9.68 10.52 5.99
CA LEU A 9 8.62 9.52 5.89
C LEU A 9 7.56 9.98 4.86
N LEU A 10 7.31 11.29 4.81
CA LEU A 10 6.51 11.93 3.76
C LEU A 10 7.06 11.68 2.35
N ALA A 11 8.37 11.76 2.14
CA ALA A 11 8.99 11.47 0.85
C ALA A 11 8.94 9.98 0.49
N VAL A 12 9.01 9.07 1.48
CA VAL A 12 8.84 7.63 1.27
C VAL A 12 7.39 7.31 0.89
N ILE A 13 6.42 7.88 1.59
CA ILE A 13 4.99 7.73 1.29
C ILE A 13 4.67 8.32 -0.08
N LEU A 14 5.10 9.55 -0.35
CA LEU A 14 4.90 10.20 -1.65
C LEU A 14 5.58 9.43 -2.79
N GLY A 15 6.81 8.95 -2.57
CA GLY A 15 7.55 8.12 -3.52
C GLY A 15 6.85 6.80 -3.81
N SER A 16 6.29 6.15 -2.79
CA SER A 16 5.53 4.90 -2.92
C SER A 16 4.24 5.10 -3.72
N VAL A 17 3.49 6.17 -3.45
CA VAL A 17 2.25 6.48 -4.19
C VAL A 17 2.56 6.74 -5.67
N VAL A 18 3.54 7.59 -5.95
CA VAL A 18 3.93 7.93 -7.33
C VAL A 18 4.50 6.70 -8.05
N GLY A 19 5.36 5.92 -7.39
CA GLY A 19 5.94 4.69 -7.92
C GLY A 19 4.87 3.64 -8.23
N THR A 20 3.86 3.49 -7.38
CA THR A 20 2.75 2.55 -7.58
C THR A 20 1.89 2.96 -8.77
N LEU A 21 1.56 4.24 -8.92
CA LEU A 21 0.80 4.73 -10.08
C LEU A 21 1.53 4.49 -11.39
N ILE A 22 2.82 4.84 -11.45
CA ILE A 22 3.66 4.61 -12.63
C ILE A 22 3.78 3.10 -12.90
N GLY A 23 3.99 2.30 -11.86
CA GLY A 23 4.06 0.84 -11.96
C GLY A 23 2.77 0.20 -12.46
N LEU A 24 1.61 0.70 -12.05
CA LEU A 24 0.31 0.25 -12.56
C LEU A 24 0.14 0.59 -14.04
N VAL A 25 0.47 1.83 -14.44
CA VAL A 25 0.35 2.25 -15.84
C VAL A 25 1.27 1.43 -16.74
N VAL A 26 2.54 1.27 -16.34
CA VAL A 26 3.52 0.46 -17.09
C VAL A 26 3.14 -1.02 -17.07
N GLY A 27 2.68 -1.54 -15.93
CA GLY A 27 2.24 -2.93 -15.80
C GLY A 27 1.02 -3.25 -16.65
N LEU A 28 0.03 -2.36 -16.70
CA LEU A 28 -1.13 -2.47 -17.59
C LEU A 28 -0.75 -2.31 -19.06
N MET A 29 0.27 -1.51 -19.36
CA MET A 29 0.78 -1.35 -20.72
C MET A 29 1.57 -2.59 -21.21
N ILE A 30 2.30 -3.25 -20.32
CA ILE A 30 3.04 -4.50 -20.61
C ILE A 30 2.09 -5.71 -20.66
N ALA A 31 1.06 -5.74 -19.81
CA ALA A 31 0.01 -6.77 -19.82
C ALA A 31 -1.33 -6.16 -20.27
N PRO A 32 -1.49 -5.85 -21.57
CA PRO A 32 -2.70 -5.23 -22.08
C PRO A 32 -3.88 -6.20 -22.01
N LYS A 33 -4.84 -5.93 -21.12
CA LYS A 33 -6.19 -6.50 -21.20
C LYS A 33 -7.06 -5.62 -22.08
N SER A 34 -8.05 -6.21 -22.78
CA SER A 34 -9.01 -5.40 -23.53
C SER A 34 -9.81 -4.51 -22.57
N GLY A 35 -10.11 -3.27 -22.97
CA GLY A 35 -10.83 -2.33 -22.09
C GLY A 35 -12.21 -2.81 -21.64
N ASN A 36 -12.86 -3.67 -22.44
CA ASN A 36 -14.12 -4.30 -22.07
C ASN A 36 -13.93 -5.33 -20.95
N ASP A 37 -12.87 -6.14 -21.06
CA ASP A 37 -12.53 -7.14 -20.05
C ASP A 37 -12.08 -6.49 -18.76
N LEU A 38 -11.28 -5.42 -18.84
CA LEU A 38 -10.83 -4.66 -17.68
C LEU A 38 -12.00 -4.06 -16.90
N ARG A 39 -13.03 -3.55 -17.59
CA ARG A 39 -14.21 -3.00 -16.93
C ARG A 39 -15.07 -4.09 -16.28
N ASN A 40 -15.28 -5.20 -16.97
CA ASN A 40 -16.04 -6.33 -16.41
C ASN A 40 -15.33 -6.95 -15.21
N GLU A 41 -14.02 -7.14 -15.30
CA GLU A 41 -13.19 -7.64 -14.22
C GLU A 41 -13.15 -6.67 -13.05
N LEU A 42 -12.99 -5.36 -13.29
CA LEU A 42 -13.02 -4.37 -12.21
C LEU A 42 -14.37 -4.34 -11.46
N VAL A 43 -15.49 -4.54 -12.17
CA VAL A 43 -16.81 -4.63 -11.54
C VAL A 43 -16.98 -5.95 -10.76
N SER A 44 -16.53 -7.07 -11.32
CA SER A 44 -16.56 -8.39 -10.68
C SER A 44 -15.66 -8.43 -9.45
N THR A 45 -14.36 -8.16 -9.65
CA THR A 45 -13.36 -8.09 -8.60
C THR A 45 -13.73 -7.04 -7.57
N GLY A 46 -14.23 -5.86 -7.95
CA GLY A 46 -14.65 -4.83 -7.00
C GLY A 46 -15.78 -5.27 -6.09
N LYS A 47 -16.79 -5.97 -6.62
CA LYS A 47 -17.88 -6.55 -5.82
C LYS A 47 -17.38 -7.65 -4.88
N ASP A 48 -16.47 -8.49 -5.36
CA ASP A 48 -15.91 -9.59 -4.56
C ASP A 48 -14.94 -9.07 -3.48
N LEU A 49 -14.14 -8.06 -3.79
CA LEU A 49 -13.26 -7.38 -2.86
C LEU A 49 -14.09 -6.68 -1.79
N MET A 50 -15.16 -5.98 -2.17
CA MET A 50 -16.04 -5.30 -1.21
C MET A 50 -16.74 -6.30 -0.28
N LYS A 51 -17.21 -7.44 -0.79
CA LYS A 51 -17.75 -8.53 0.04
C LYS A 51 -16.71 -9.11 0.98
N LYS A 52 -15.52 -9.45 0.47
CA LYS A 52 -14.42 -10.01 1.27
C LYS A 52 -13.92 -9.01 2.31
N ALA A 53 -13.76 -7.74 1.94
CA ALA A 53 -13.36 -6.66 2.84
C ALA A 53 -14.41 -6.41 3.92
N LYS A 54 -15.70 -6.48 3.60
CA LYS A 54 -16.75 -6.36 4.60
C LYS A 54 -16.76 -7.53 5.59
N SER A 55 -16.50 -8.74 5.12
CA SER A 55 -16.47 -9.94 5.97
C SER A 55 -15.17 -10.13 6.74
N LYS A 56 -14.05 -9.59 6.25
CA LYS A 56 -12.73 -9.67 6.88
C LYS A 56 -12.33 -8.35 7.52
N LYS A 57 -13.23 -7.36 7.59
CA LYS A 57 -12.90 -6.02 8.08
C LYS A 57 -12.38 -6.14 9.50
N ASP A 58 -13.15 -6.75 10.37
CA ASP A 58 -12.81 -6.76 11.80
C ASP A 58 -11.50 -7.53 12.04
N ASP A 59 -11.37 -8.76 11.53
CA ASP A 59 -10.12 -9.54 11.64
C ASP A 59 -8.87 -8.86 11.03
N LEU A 60 -9.05 -8.14 9.92
CA LEU A 60 -7.93 -7.52 9.20
C LEU A 60 -7.53 -6.20 9.83
N PHE A 61 -8.50 -5.42 10.33
CA PHE A 61 -8.22 -4.20 11.07
C PHE A 61 -7.53 -4.51 12.39
N ASP A 62 -7.95 -5.55 13.11
CA ASP A 62 -7.30 -5.97 14.36
C ASP A 62 -5.83 -6.38 14.10
N ALA A 63 -5.57 -7.21 13.08
CA ALA A 63 -4.20 -7.60 12.72
C ALA A 63 -3.36 -6.43 12.16
N LEU A 64 -3.98 -5.48 11.46
CA LEU A 64 -3.31 -4.29 10.95
C LEU A 64 -2.96 -3.32 12.09
N ASP A 65 -3.84 -3.16 13.07
CA ASP A 65 -3.58 -2.28 14.22
C ASP A 65 -2.40 -2.83 15.05
N ASP A 66 -2.35 -4.15 15.30
CA ASP A 66 -1.21 -4.80 15.98
C ASP A 66 0.12 -4.58 15.23
N GLU A 67 0.12 -4.76 13.90
CA GLU A 67 1.32 -4.60 13.07
C GLU A 67 1.71 -3.12 12.90
N ILE A 68 0.75 -2.20 12.88
CA ILE A 68 0.99 -0.75 12.88
C ILE A 68 1.60 -0.30 14.20
N GLU A 69 1.14 -0.86 15.33
CA GLU A 69 1.70 -0.56 16.65
C GLU A 69 3.15 -1.08 16.75
N GLU A 70 3.44 -2.29 16.27
CA GLU A 70 4.81 -2.83 16.22
C GLU A 70 5.75 -2.01 15.31
N ILE A 71 5.27 -1.61 14.13
CA ILE A 71 6.02 -0.73 13.22
C ILE A 71 6.21 0.66 13.84
N GLY A 72 5.21 1.15 14.58
CA GLY A 72 5.25 2.41 15.30
C GLY A 72 6.30 2.41 16.40
N ASP A 73 6.35 1.36 17.21
CA ASP A 73 7.35 1.16 18.27
C ASP A 73 8.75 0.98 17.67
N PHE A 74 8.91 0.17 16.63
CA PHE A 74 10.21 -0.01 15.96
C PHE A 74 10.70 1.29 15.30
N ALA A 75 9.79 2.07 14.71
CA ALA A 75 10.12 3.38 14.17
C ALA A 75 10.48 4.35 15.29
N SER A 76 9.76 4.33 16.42
CA SER A 76 10.02 5.20 17.57
C SER A 76 11.35 4.87 18.24
N ASP A 77 11.67 3.59 18.45
CA ASP A 77 12.95 3.14 19.00
C ASP A 77 14.13 3.55 18.10
N ILE A 78 14.00 3.45 16.77
CA ILE A 78 15.04 3.92 15.82
C ILE A 78 15.14 5.46 15.81
N LEU A 79 14.04 6.17 16.06
CA LEU A 79 14.01 7.64 16.08
C LEU A 79 14.49 8.22 17.42
N ASP A 80 14.30 7.50 18.53
CA ASP A 80 14.71 7.90 19.88
C ASP A 80 16.14 7.42 20.24
N GLU A 81 16.76 6.52 19.47
CA GLU A 81 18.19 6.16 19.59
C GLU A 81 19.17 7.23 19.02
N GLU A 82 18.72 8.47 18.76
CA GLU A 82 19.55 9.63 18.37
C GLU A 82 19.92 10.58 19.54
#